data_AF-A0A9P3PS26-F1
#
_entry.id   AF-A0A9P3PS26-F1
#
_cell.length_a   1.000
_cell.length_b   1.000
_cell.length_c   1.000
_cell.angle_alpha   90.00
_cell.angle_beta   90.00
_cell.angle_gamma   90.00
#
_symmetry.space_group_name_H-M   'P 1'
#
loop_
_entity.id
_entity.type
_entity.pdbx_description
1 polymer ?
#
loop_
_entity_poly.entity_id
_entity_poly.type
_entity_poly.pdbx_seq_one_letter_code
_entity_poly.pdbx_strand_id
1 'polypeptide(L)'
;MLENESQSQSLLSLWKSAGANFDIGARASIVSLVTTLEQISQILAQNTEARVNLGANASLWTDLRKLWRDLTRAQLTFWDVDDEESEGSSNREKDLRTVCGSLAKFTRNLVAGVPDNQVRAYENEPDIRRLLHYHTSWSAMEDTESVGVARILAQAVSNIVTTNEVLMSKLWDTYMNLPEDQVVLMTVDSLHPLIPNADHNAHQIGRWSPQESSVGAQAFDVGYDIMAEFIEQGLVPDLYNKFSIPDEIVTPHQTTLLKIVDSYLQSVQMNSTGPATAKTIKIHRKLSPMLAKCFLDLSAYARQAVERALRPPDQTTPSSIVEVPADEQSTPKPVHPGIPAELDVMLPKVCEALVLVTQCVVTITLEADQTKVDQNQDMTAEPDLKAFFNETRSPDDGGVVESLIDLLRLLDLFLPRINFGKPVSSSSPSAQGLPTPIREAAADPTGFQYLKRDLVRLLGILCHGVKAVQDLIRTCGGIPVVMNLCVIDERNPYLREHAIFTLSCLLKDNRENQAVVDAIKPSHEWDENGVLKGTT
;
A
#
# COMPACT_ATOMS: atom_id res chain seq x y z
N MET A 1 43.98 25.30 -0.20
CA MET A 1 44.58 24.04 -0.70
C MET A 1 45.21 23.22 0.43
N LEU A 2 46.31 23.65 1.08
CA LEU A 2 46.94 22.85 2.17
C LEU A 2 46.04 22.60 3.39
N GLU A 3 45.24 23.59 3.82
CA GLU A 3 44.26 23.41 4.91
C GLU A 3 43.12 22.45 4.53
N ASN A 4 42.71 22.44 3.25
CA ASN A 4 41.60 21.62 2.76
C ASN A 4 42.02 20.15 2.57
N GLU A 5 43.26 19.88 2.12
CA GLU A 5 43.81 18.52 2.08
C GLU A 5 44.00 17.95 3.49
N SER A 6 44.46 18.77 4.44
CA SER A 6 44.58 18.40 5.86
C SER A 6 43.22 18.04 6.47
N GLN A 7 42.19 18.84 6.20
CA GLN A 7 40.83 18.56 6.67
C GLN A 7 40.26 17.28 6.06
N SER A 8 40.46 17.04 4.75
CA SER A 8 40.00 15.80 4.11
C SER A 8 40.70 14.56 4.66
N GLN A 9 42.00 14.62 4.91
CA GLN A 9 42.74 13.50 5.52
C GLN A 9 42.28 13.25 6.96
N SER A 10 41.94 14.30 7.70
CA SER A 10 41.37 14.20 9.05
C SER A 10 39.96 13.59 9.05
N LEU A 11 39.09 13.96 8.10
CA LEU A 11 37.77 13.34 7.96
C LEU A 11 37.88 11.85 7.59
N LEU A 12 38.80 11.51 6.69
CA LEU A 12 39.04 10.14 6.28
C LEU A 12 39.64 9.29 7.39
N SER A 13 40.54 9.84 8.22
CA SER A 13 41.10 9.12 9.37
C SER A 13 40.03 8.88 10.44
N LEU A 14 39.15 9.86 10.67
CA LEU A 14 38.00 9.72 11.55
C LEU A 14 37.04 8.63 11.05
N TRP A 15 36.68 8.65 9.76
CA TRP A 15 35.88 7.59 9.12
C TRP A 15 36.50 6.20 9.30
N LYS A 16 37.79 6.06 8.96
CA LYS A 16 38.50 4.77 9.05
C LYS A 16 38.57 4.27 10.50
N SER A 17 38.75 5.16 11.46
CA SER A 17 38.77 4.80 12.88
C SER A 17 37.41 4.30 13.37
N ALA A 18 36.31 4.80 12.83
CA ALA A 18 34.96 4.37 13.19
C ALA A 18 34.51 3.10 12.44
N GLY A 19 34.93 2.94 11.18
CA GLY A 19 34.63 1.76 10.38
C GLY A 19 35.47 0.54 10.73
N ALA A 20 36.71 0.74 11.22
CA ALA A 20 37.58 -0.34 11.66
C ALA A 20 36.98 -1.02 12.92
N ASN A 21 36.56 -2.28 12.76
CA ASN A 21 35.94 -3.10 13.81
C ASN A 21 34.53 -2.64 14.24
N PHE A 22 33.76 -1.99 13.33
CA PHE A 22 32.35 -1.76 13.61
C PHE A 22 31.62 -3.11 13.75
N ASP A 23 31.03 -3.31 14.93
CA ASP A 23 30.17 -4.44 15.24
C ASP A 23 28.76 -3.88 15.47
N ILE A 24 27.87 -4.18 14.53
CA ILE A 24 26.49 -3.74 14.64
C ILE A 24 25.83 -4.29 15.88
N GLY A 25 26.26 -5.42 16.45
CA GLY A 25 25.73 -6.04 17.68
C GLY A 25 26.12 -5.34 18.98
N ALA A 26 27.19 -4.54 18.97
CA ALA A 26 27.77 -3.96 20.18
C ALA A 26 27.38 -2.48 20.36
N ARG A 27 26.64 -2.16 21.44
CA ARG A 27 26.18 -0.79 21.75
C ARG A 27 27.31 0.24 21.80
N ALA A 28 28.47 -0.12 22.36
CA ALA A 28 29.64 0.78 22.39
C ALA A 28 30.18 1.10 20.98
N SER A 29 30.12 0.13 20.07
CA SER A 29 30.50 0.30 18.66
C SER A 29 29.52 1.23 17.93
N ILE A 30 28.22 1.05 18.18
CA ILE A 30 27.15 1.94 17.68
C ILE A 30 27.35 3.39 18.11
N VAL A 31 27.56 3.64 19.41
CA VAL A 31 27.76 5.00 19.93
C VAL A 31 28.98 5.67 19.31
N SER A 32 30.08 4.94 19.14
CA SER A 32 31.31 5.43 18.49
C SER A 32 31.07 5.80 17.02
N LEU A 33 30.40 4.92 16.27
CA LEU A 33 30.07 5.15 14.87
C LEU A 33 29.14 6.36 14.71
N VAL A 34 28.05 6.42 15.47
CA VAL A 34 27.08 7.53 15.43
C VAL A 34 27.76 8.86 15.73
N THR A 35 28.59 8.91 16.78
CA THR A 35 29.34 10.12 17.13
C THR A 35 30.22 10.60 15.97
N THR A 36 30.89 9.67 15.30
CA THR A 36 31.73 9.97 14.15
C THR A 36 30.92 10.44 12.94
N LEU A 37 29.84 9.74 12.61
CA LEU A 37 28.94 10.11 11.50
C LEU A 37 28.36 11.51 11.71
N GLU A 38 27.95 11.86 12.93
CA GLU A 38 27.42 13.18 13.26
C GLU A 38 28.48 14.28 13.14
N GLN A 39 29.70 14.05 13.64
CA GLN A 39 30.81 14.99 13.50
C GLN A 39 31.14 15.27 12.03
N ILE A 40 31.25 14.22 11.20
CA ILE A 40 31.55 14.39 9.77
C ILE A 40 30.36 15.06 9.07
N SER A 41 29.12 14.65 9.38
CA SER A 41 27.91 15.21 8.79
C SER A 41 27.80 16.72 9.02
N GLN A 42 28.19 17.21 10.20
CA GLN A 42 28.19 18.63 10.53
C GLN A 42 29.14 19.43 9.62
N ILE A 43 30.32 18.87 9.31
CA ILE A 43 31.32 19.50 8.44
C ILE A 43 30.83 19.46 6.98
N LEU A 44 30.31 18.32 6.53
CA LEU A 44 29.79 18.15 5.17
C LEU A 44 28.59 19.07 4.89
N ALA A 45 27.78 19.41 5.91
CA ALA A 45 26.61 20.28 5.74
C ALA A 45 26.98 21.65 5.16
N GLN A 46 28.15 22.20 5.50
CA GLN A 46 28.53 23.57 5.14
C GLN A 46 29.72 23.66 4.17
N ASN A 47 30.37 22.53 3.87
CA ASN A 47 31.62 22.52 3.08
C ASN A 47 31.51 21.61 1.85
N THR A 48 31.25 22.21 0.69
CA THR A 48 31.16 21.51 -0.60
C THR A 48 32.49 20.86 -1.02
N GLU A 49 33.63 21.50 -0.75
CA GLU A 49 34.95 20.95 -1.10
C GLU A 49 35.26 19.70 -0.26
N ALA A 50 34.86 19.69 1.01
CA ALA A 50 34.96 18.50 1.86
C ALA A 50 34.11 17.33 1.34
N ARG A 51 32.93 17.59 0.75
CA ARG A 51 32.11 16.54 0.10
C ARG A 51 32.85 15.90 -1.06
N VAL A 52 33.45 16.72 -1.94
CA VAL A 52 34.21 16.26 -3.11
C VAL A 52 35.44 15.46 -2.66
N ASN A 53 36.25 16.01 -1.76
CA ASN A 53 37.50 15.39 -1.35
C ASN A 53 37.28 14.08 -0.57
N LEU A 54 36.29 14.05 0.33
CA LEU A 54 35.96 12.84 1.08
C LEU A 54 35.39 11.76 0.13
N GLY A 55 34.48 12.15 -0.77
CA GLY A 55 33.87 11.27 -1.75
C GLY A 55 34.80 10.75 -2.85
N ALA A 56 35.96 11.39 -3.08
CA ALA A 56 36.97 10.90 -4.01
C ALA A 56 37.61 9.56 -3.55
N ASN A 57 37.53 9.23 -2.27
CA ASN A 57 38.16 8.02 -1.73
C ASN A 57 37.35 6.75 -2.02
N ALA A 58 37.93 5.78 -2.72
CA ALA A 58 37.25 4.53 -3.06
C ALA A 58 36.93 3.63 -1.86
N SER A 59 37.75 3.65 -0.79
CA SER A 59 37.51 2.79 0.38
C SER A 59 36.27 3.22 1.16
N LEU A 60 36.00 4.54 1.21
CA LEU A 60 34.80 5.10 1.83
C LEU A 60 33.52 4.45 1.29
N TRP A 61 33.40 4.33 -0.03
CA TRP A 61 32.19 3.77 -0.66
C TRP A 61 32.04 2.27 -0.41
N THR A 62 33.15 1.53 -0.32
CA THR A 62 33.12 0.12 0.05
C THR A 62 32.64 -0.06 1.49
N ASP A 63 33.15 0.76 2.40
CA ASP A 63 32.73 0.74 3.80
C ASP A 63 31.27 1.18 3.96
N LEU A 64 30.86 2.24 3.24
CA LEU A 64 29.50 2.77 3.28
C LEU A 64 28.47 1.75 2.76
N ARG A 65 28.76 1.06 1.66
CA ARG A 65 27.93 -0.06 1.17
C ARG A 65 27.80 -1.18 2.17
N LYS A 66 28.91 -1.55 2.83
CA LYS A 66 28.89 -2.57 3.88
C LYS A 66 27.99 -2.14 5.04
N LEU A 67 28.09 -0.89 5.49
CA LEU A 67 27.26 -0.36 6.58
C LEU A 67 25.77 -0.37 6.24
N TRP A 68 25.38 0.10 5.05
CA TRP A 68 23.97 0.07 4.62
C TRP A 68 23.41 -1.35 4.57
N ARG A 69 24.17 -2.30 4.01
CA ARG A 69 23.76 -3.71 3.93
C ARG A 69 23.66 -4.36 5.30
N ASP A 70 24.64 -4.15 6.17
CA ASP A 70 24.66 -4.74 7.51
C ASP A 70 23.53 -4.17 8.38
N LEU A 71 23.26 -2.86 8.28
CA LEU A 71 22.13 -2.21 8.95
C LEU A 71 20.79 -2.75 8.47
N THR A 72 20.59 -2.82 7.16
CA THR A 72 19.36 -3.34 6.55
C THR A 72 19.10 -4.78 6.98
N ARG A 73 20.14 -5.62 6.97
CA ARG A 73 20.05 -7.00 7.45
C ARG A 73 19.66 -7.05 8.92
N ALA A 74 20.35 -6.31 9.79
CA ALA A 74 20.08 -6.32 11.22
C ALA A 74 18.68 -5.81 11.57
N GLN A 75 18.16 -4.81 10.83
CA GLN A 75 16.81 -4.28 11.05
C GLN A 75 15.73 -5.25 10.57
N LEU A 76 15.95 -5.95 9.46
CA LEU A 76 14.93 -6.81 8.83
C LEU A 76 14.93 -8.27 9.31
N THR A 77 16.06 -8.81 9.80
CA THR A 77 16.11 -10.17 10.38
C THR A 77 15.45 -10.27 11.75
N PHE A 78 14.97 -9.17 12.31
CA PHE A 78 14.27 -9.14 13.59
C PHE A 78 12.92 -9.89 13.55
N TRP A 79 12.29 -10.01 12.39
CA TRP A 79 11.00 -10.71 12.21
C TRP A 79 11.12 -12.23 12.05
N ASP A 80 12.33 -12.79 12.00
CA ASP A 80 12.58 -14.24 11.83
C ASP A 80 12.78 -14.99 13.16
N VAL A 81 12.76 -14.31 14.32
CA VAL A 81 13.06 -14.92 15.62
C VAL A 81 11.85 -14.84 16.56
N ASP A 82 11.23 -16.00 16.80
CA ASP A 82 10.06 -16.28 17.65
C ASP A 82 10.25 -15.99 19.16
N ASP A 83 11.00 -14.97 19.57
CA ASP A 83 11.35 -14.78 20.98
C ASP A 83 10.64 -13.59 21.64
N GLU A 84 9.90 -13.94 22.69
CA GLU A 84 9.15 -13.12 23.65
C GLU A 84 9.72 -11.72 23.91
N GLU A 85 8.83 -10.71 23.95
CA GLU A 85 9.11 -9.30 24.28
C GLU A 85 9.92 -9.16 25.58
N SER A 86 11.25 -9.11 25.46
CA SER A 86 12.19 -8.79 26.54
C SER A 86 12.63 -7.34 26.44
N GLU A 87 12.88 -6.67 27.58
CA GLU A 87 13.39 -5.28 27.66
C GLU A 87 14.65 -5.05 26.80
N GLY A 88 15.46 -6.09 26.55
CA GLY A 88 16.65 -6.04 25.69
C GLY A 88 16.33 -5.82 24.20
N SER A 89 15.16 -6.24 23.74
CA SER A 89 14.69 -6.10 22.36
C SER A 89 14.42 -4.62 22.00
N SER A 90 13.77 -3.89 22.91
CA SER A 90 13.45 -2.46 22.73
C SER A 90 14.71 -1.57 22.63
N ASN A 91 15.76 -1.89 23.40
CA ASN A 91 17.00 -1.11 23.38
C ASN A 91 17.79 -1.35 22.10
N ARG A 92 17.71 -2.56 21.54
CA ARG A 92 18.35 -2.92 20.30
C ARG A 92 17.75 -2.17 19.11
N GLU A 93 16.42 -2.09 19.05
CA GLU A 93 15.71 -1.37 18.00
C GLU A 93 16.06 0.13 18.00
N LYS A 94 16.07 0.76 19.18
CA LYS A 94 16.49 2.16 19.36
C LYS A 94 17.91 2.42 18.88
N ASP A 95 18.82 1.50 19.18
CA ASP A 95 20.22 1.60 18.76
C ASP A 95 20.35 1.52 17.23
N LEU A 96 19.66 0.59 16.58
CA LEU A 96 19.67 0.45 15.12
C LEU A 96 19.02 1.66 14.42
N ARG A 97 17.92 2.18 14.97
CA ARG A 97 17.26 3.40 14.48
C ARG A 97 18.19 4.61 14.54
N THR A 98 18.96 4.75 15.62
CA THR A 98 19.95 5.82 15.78
C THR A 98 21.06 5.74 14.71
N VAL A 99 21.54 4.52 14.43
CA VAL A 99 22.50 4.28 13.34
C VAL A 99 21.90 4.67 11.99
N CYS A 100 20.66 4.25 11.72
CA CYS A 100 19.96 4.54 10.47
C CYS A 100 19.85 6.04 10.21
N GLY A 101 19.36 6.81 11.19
CA GLY A 101 19.25 8.27 11.07
C GLY A 101 20.60 8.95 10.82
N SER A 102 21.64 8.54 11.55
CA SER A 102 22.99 9.13 11.42
C SER A 102 23.64 8.79 10.07
N LEU A 103 23.46 7.56 9.59
CA LEU A 103 23.99 7.08 8.30
C LEU A 103 23.27 7.74 7.12
N ALA A 104 21.95 7.90 7.22
CA ALA A 104 21.14 8.63 6.24
C ALA A 104 21.57 10.10 6.17
N LYS A 105 21.76 10.77 7.31
CA LYS A 105 22.22 12.17 7.39
C LYS A 105 23.61 12.35 6.79
N PHE A 106 24.54 11.45 7.08
CA PHE A 106 25.88 11.43 6.49
C PHE A 106 25.80 11.31 4.97
N THR A 107 25.05 10.32 4.47
CA THR A 107 24.89 10.07 3.03
C THR A 107 24.25 11.27 2.33
N ARG A 108 23.16 11.81 2.90
CA ARG A 108 22.46 13.00 2.41
C ARG A 108 23.39 14.21 2.23
N ASN A 109 24.28 14.44 3.20
CA ASN A 109 25.21 15.58 3.17
C ASN A 109 26.39 15.33 2.23
N LEU A 110 26.88 14.08 2.14
CA LEU A 110 28.01 13.73 1.28
C LEU A 110 27.70 13.89 -0.21
N VAL A 111 26.47 13.60 -0.62
CA VAL A 111 26.07 13.62 -2.05
C VAL A 111 25.53 14.98 -2.51
N ALA A 112 25.19 15.87 -1.57
CA ALA A 112 24.51 17.13 -1.87
C ALA A 112 25.32 18.00 -2.84
N GLY A 113 24.83 18.14 -4.07
CA GLY A 113 25.43 18.96 -5.13
C GLY A 113 26.75 18.40 -5.69
N VAL A 114 27.04 17.11 -5.51
CA VAL A 114 28.28 16.48 -6.01
C VAL A 114 27.94 15.26 -6.90
N PRO A 115 27.93 15.41 -8.24
CA PRO A 115 27.51 14.36 -9.17
C PRO A 115 28.27 13.03 -9.05
N ASP A 116 29.59 13.08 -8.86
CA ASP A 116 30.40 11.87 -8.70
C ASP A 116 30.01 11.07 -7.44
N ASN A 117 29.67 11.78 -6.35
CA ASN A 117 29.22 11.16 -5.11
C ASN A 117 27.81 10.59 -5.27
N GLN A 118 26.93 11.29 -5.99
CA GLN A 118 25.57 10.83 -6.28
C GLN A 118 25.57 9.48 -7.01
N VAL A 119 26.38 9.34 -8.06
CA VAL A 119 26.49 8.09 -8.83
C VAL A 119 26.96 6.93 -7.95
N ARG A 120 27.98 7.17 -7.11
CA ARG A 120 28.52 6.14 -6.21
C ARG A 120 27.55 5.80 -5.08
N ALA A 121 26.81 6.79 -4.57
CA ALA A 121 25.84 6.60 -3.52
C ALA A 121 24.58 5.88 -3.99
N TYR A 122 24.20 6.01 -5.27
CA TYR A 122 23.02 5.36 -5.85
C TYR A 122 23.08 3.83 -5.74
N GLU A 123 24.26 3.23 -5.66
CA GLU A 123 24.40 1.78 -5.40
C GLU A 123 23.80 1.35 -4.05
N ASN A 124 23.64 2.26 -3.10
CA ASN A 124 23.02 1.99 -1.79
C ASN A 124 21.49 2.17 -1.81
N GLU A 125 20.90 2.66 -2.91
CA GLU A 125 19.47 2.93 -3.00
C GLU A 125 18.59 1.73 -2.57
N PRO A 126 18.87 0.48 -2.97
CA PRO A 126 18.01 -0.64 -2.60
C PRO A 126 17.93 -0.88 -1.08
N ASP A 127 19.02 -0.62 -0.37
CA ASP A 127 19.09 -0.77 1.09
C ASP A 127 18.43 0.42 1.79
N ILE A 128 18.66 1.64 1.30
CA ILE A 128 17.99 2.86 1.78
C ILE A 128 16.47 2.75 1.62
N ARG A 129 16.01 2.24 0.48
CA ARG A 129 14.59 2.03 0.17
C ARG A 129 13.95 1.00 1.09
N ARG A 130 14.62 -0.13 1.36
CA ARG A 130 14.12 -1.14 2.31
C ARG A 130 13.97 -0.59 3.72
N LEU A 131 14.94 0.19 4.19
CA LEU A 131 14.90 0.84 5.50
C LEU A 131 13.83 1.93 5.55
N LEU A 132 13.63 2.66 4.46
CA LEU A 132 12.59 3.67 4.35
C LEU A 132 11.19 3.02 4.38
N HIS A 133 11.00 1.90 3.68
CA HIS A 133 9.78 1.10 3.80
C HIS A 133 9.57 0.59 5.24
N TYR A 134 10.62 0.08 5.90
CA TYR A 134 10.53 -0.37 7.29
C TYR A 134 10.07 0.74 8.25
N HIS A 135 10.71 1.91 8.20
CA HIS A 135 10.40 3.04 9.09
C HIS A 135 9.08 3.73 8.79
N THR A 136 8.45 3.37 7.66
CA THR A 136 7.15 3.89 7.26
C THR A 136 6.04 2.84 7.26
N SER A 137 6.36 1.62 7.71
CA SER A 137 5.36 0.61 8.01
C SER A 137 4.40 1.11 9.10
N TRP A 138 3.15 0.64 9.06
CA TRP A 138 2.09 1.07 9.98
C TRP A 138 2.49 0.95 11.46
N SER A 139 3.22 -0.10 11.84
CA SER A 139 3.75 -0.30 13.20
C SER A 139 4.87 0.69 13.58
N ALA A 140 5.66 1.14 12.61
CA ALA A 140 6.74 2.10 12.84
C ALA A 140 6.23 3.55 12.89
N MET A 141 5.10 3.86 12.24
CA MET A 141 4.50 5.20 12.23
C MET A 141 3.89 5.63 13.58
N GLU A 142 3.62 4.68 14.48
CA GLU A 142 3.21 4.99 15.86
C GLU A 142 4.36 5.59 16.69
N ASP A 143 5.61 5.48 16.21
CA ASP A 143 6.80 6.02 16.85
C ASP A 143 7.32 7.29 16.15
N THR A 144 7.28 8.41 16.87
CA THR A 144 7.72 9.73 16.38
C THR A 144 9.19 9.76 15.94
N GLU A 145 10.05 8.91 16.52
CA GLU A 145 11.46 8.83 16.12
C GLU A 145 11.65 8.08 14.80
N SER A 146 10.84 7.05 14.53
CA SER A 146 10.86 6.30 13.26
C SER A 146 10.44 7.19 12.08
N VAL A 147 9.43 8.03 12.28
CA VAL A 147 9.03 9.10 11.34
C VAL A 147 10.22 10.04 11.05
N GLY A 148 10.96 10.44 12.10
CA GLY A 148 12.14 11.28 11.97
C GLY A 148 13.23 10.66 11.09
N VAL A 149 13.46 9.36 11.23
CA VAL A 149 14.43 8.60 10.40
C VAL A 149 13.93 8.44 8.97
N ALA A 150 12.66 8.10 8.76
CA ALA A 150 12.06 8.01 7.43
C ALA A 150 12.24 9.31 6.63
N ARG A 151 12.03 10.46 7.27
CA ARG A 151 12.25 11.78 6.67
C ARG A 151 13.69 11.97 6.19
N ILE A 152 14.68 11.59 7.00
CA ILE A 152 16.10 11.76 6.64
C ILE A 152 16.50 10.79 5.52
N LEU A 153 15.97 9.56 5.51
CA LEU A 153 16.16 8.59 4.43
C LEU A 153 15.60 9.11 3.10
N ALA A 154 14.37 9.65 3.11
CA ALA A 154 13.76 10.25 1.92
C ALA A 154 14.59 11.43 1.39
N GLN A 155 15.09 12.29 2.29
CA GLN A 155 16.00 13.38 1.92
C GLN A 155 17.32 12.87 1.32
N ALA A 156 17.86 11.76 1.84
CA ALA A 156 19.07 11.15 1.29
C ALA A 156 18.84 10.67 -0.15
N VAL A 157 17.75 9.94 -0.41
CA VAL A 157 17.38 9.50 -1.78
C VAL A 157 17.18 10.71 -2.70
N SER A 158 16.47 11.74 -2.23
CA SER A 158 16.27 12.98 -2.99
C SER A 158 17.61 13.63 -3.37
N ASN A 159 18.54 13.78 -2.41
CA ASN A 159 19.84 14.39 -2.69
C ASN A 159 20.73 13.54 -3.61
N ILE A 160 20.57 12.21 -3.60
CA ILE A 160 21.26 11.29 -4.53
C ILE A 160 20.86 11.59 -5.98
N VAL A 161 19.60 11.91 -6.26
CA VAL A 161 19.12 12.11 -7.64
C VAL A 161 18.99 13.58 -8.06
N THR A 162 19.01 14.51 -7.11
CA THR A 162 18.84 15.95 -7.36
C THR A 162 19.87 16.46 -8.36
N THR A 163 19.43 17.19 -9.40
CA THR A 163 20.28 17.71 -10.51
C THR A 163 21.01 16.65 -11.34
N ASN A 164 20.70 15.36 -11.15
CA ASN A 164 21.27 14.25 -11.92
C ASN A 164 20.16 13.54 -12.70
N GLU A 165 19.86 14.05 -13.90
CA GLU A 165 18.74 13.58 -14.73
C GLU A 165 18.82 12.08 -15.04
N VAL A 166 20.02 11.54 -15.21
CA VAL A 166 20.24 10.11 -15.47
C VAL A 166 19.81 9.27 -14.26
N LEU A 167 20.25 9.64 -13.06
CA LEU A 167 19.85 8.92 -11.85
C LEU A 167 18.39 9.14 -11.51
N MET A 168 17.86 10.34 -11.74
CA MET A 168 16.44 10.64 -11.54
C MET A 168 15.57 9.78 -12.47
N SER A 169 15.90 9.68 -13.76
CA SER A 169 15.20 8.80 -14.70
C SER A 169 15.31 7.33 -14.30
N LYS A 170 16.48 6.88 -13.83
CA LYS A 170 16.70 5.52 -13.36
C LYS A 170 15.91 5.22 -12.08
N LEU A 171 15.82 6.18 -11.17
CA LEU A 171 15.04 6.08 -9.93
C LEU A 171 13.56 5.98 -10.26
N TRP A 172 13.05 6.85 -11.15
CA TRP A 172 11.67 6.82 -11.59
C TRP A 172 11.32 5.50 -12.28
N ASP A 173 12.15 5.04 -13.21
CA ASP A 173 11.95 3.76 -13.87
C ASP A 173 11.97 2.59 -12.86
N THR A 174 12.88 2.64 -11.89
CA THR A 174 12.90 1.65 -10.80
C THR A 174 11.60 1.72 -10.00
N TYR A 175 11.25 2.87 -9.45
CA TYR A 175 10.14 3.03 -8.51
C TYR A 175 8.76 2.85 -9.15
N MET A 176 8.61 3.17 -10.44
CA MET A 176 7.38 2.91 -11.21
C MET A 176 7.19 1.44 -11.56
N ASN A 177 8.27 0.65 -11.54
CA ASN A 177 8.24 -0.78 -11.80
C ASN A 177 8.41 -1.63 -10.52
N LEU A 178 8.54 -1.01 -9.35
CA LEU A 178 8.59 -1.72 -8.08
C LEU A 178 7.18 -2.18 -7.68
N PRO A 179 7.04 -3.39 -7.10
CA PRO A 179 5.80 -3.83 -6.45
C PRO A 179 5.34 -2.83 -5.38
N GLU A 180 4.01 -2.70 -5.18
CA GLU A 180 3.38 -1.67 -4.31
C GLU A 180 3.92 -1.65 -2.86
N ASP A 181 4.27 -2.82 -2.31
CA ASP A 181 4.91 -2.99 -0.99
C ASP A 181 6.36 -2.46 -0.91
N GLN A 182 6.88 -1.93 -2.02
CA GLN A 182 8.23 -1.35 -2.09
C GLN A 182 8.21 0.10 -2.58
N VAL A 183 7.01 0.65 -2.87
CA VAL A 183 6.82 2.01 -3.36
C VAL A 183 6.86 3.01 -2.21
N VAL A 184 8.07 3.52 -1.98
CA VAL A 184 8.35 4.60 -1.02
C VAL A 184 7.71 5.96 -1.40
N LEU A 185 7.22 6.11 -2.64
CA LEU A 185 6.60 7.35 -3.13
C LEU A 185 5.26 7.66 -2.44
N MET A 186 4.58 6.67 -1.86
CA MET A 186 3.35 6.88 -1.07
C MET A 186 3.61 7.53 0.29
N THR A 187 4.87 7.54 0.76
CA THR A 187 5.18 7.80 2.17
C THR A 187 5.84 9.14 2.46
N VAL A 188 6.18 9.91 1.44
CA VAL A 188 6.54 11.32 1.61
C VAL A 188 5.31 12.15 1.99
N ASP A 189 4.13 11.78 1.47
CA ASP A 189 2.84 12.43 1.77
C ASP A 189 2.38 12.21 3.22
N SER A 190 2.56 11.01 3.78
CA SER A 190 2.15 10.68 5.15
C SER A 190 2.98 11.38 6.24
N LEU A 191 4.10 12.02 5.89
CA LEU A 191 5.00 12.71 6.82
C LEU A 191 4.74 14.23 6.90
N HIS A 192 3.89 14.78 6.02
CA HIS A 192 3.52 16.19 5.99
C HIS A 192 2.70 16.67 7.23
N PRO A 193 1.79 15.87 7.84
CA PRO A 193 0.97 16.32 8.98
C PRO A 193 1.72 16.49 10.32
N LEU A 194 2.95 15.98 10.46
CA LEU A 194 3.74 16.09 11.70
C LEU A 194 4.57 17.38 11.79
N ILE A 195 4.19 18.40 11.00
CA ILE A 195 4.72 19.76 11.06
C ILE A 195 3.75 20.60 11.91
N PRO A 196 4.03 20.91 13.19
CA PRO A 196 3.23 21.89 13.91
C PRO A 196 3.48 23.27 13.30
N ASN A 197 2.39 24.00 13.02
CA ASN A 197 2.37 25.42 12.67
C ASN A 197 3.42 26.22 13.45
N ALA A 198 4.30 26.89 12.72
CA ALA A 198 5.49 27.57 13.22
C ALA A 198 5.24 28.86 14.03
N ASP A 199 4.07 29.05 14.63
CA ASP A 199 3.68 30.36 15.16
C ASP A 199 3.33 30.43 16.65
N HIS A 200 3.40 29.36 17.45
CA HIS A 200 3.01 29.49 18.88
C HIS A 200 3.92 28.89 19.96
N ASN A 201 5.11 28.36 19.66
CA ASN A 201 6.05 27.93 20.71
C ASN A 201 7.54 28.22 20.37
N ALA A 202 7.83 29.48 20.03
CA ALA A 202 9.18 29.96 19.68
C ALA A 202 10.22 29.97 20.84
N HIS A 203 9.94 29.34 21.99
CA HIS A 203 10.87 29.33 23.12
C HIS A 203 11.41 27.95 23.52
N GLN A 204 11.04 26.86 22.83
CA GLN A 204 11.63 25.54 23.12
C GLN A 204 12.00 24.69 21.90
N ILE A 205 12.05 25.28 20.71
CA ILE A 205 12.53 24.63 19.49
C ILE A 205 13.68 25.46 18.89
N GLY A 206 14.74 25.63 19.67
CA GLY A 206 15.96 26.29 19.23
C GLY A 206 16.97 25.31 18.63
N ARG A 207 16.61 24.53 17.58
CA ARG A 207 17.62 23.78 16.81
C ARG A 207 17.21 23.12 15.49
N TRP A 208 16.22 23.63 14.76
CA TRP A 208 16.06 23.25 13.35
C TRP A 208 15.72 24.50 12.55
N SER A 209 16.72 25.01 11.82
CA SER A 209 16.61 26.20 10.99
C SER A 209 15.61 25.97 9.85
N PRO A 210 14.62 26.86 9.65
CA PRO A 210 13.56 26.74 8.65
C PRO A 210 13.98 27.24 7.24
N GLN A 211 15.19 26.88 6.78
CA GLN A 211 15.59 27.11 5.39
C GLN A 211 16.43 25.93 4.91
N GLU A 212 15.82 25.09 4.06
CA GLU A 212 16.42 24.28 2.98
C GLU A 212 15.44 23.15 2.58
N SER A 213 14.28 23.49 2.02
CA SER A 213 13.58 22.56 1.12
C SER A 213 14.29 22.60 -0.23
N SER A 214 14.64 21.45 -0.81
CA SER A 214 15.29 21.39 -2.12
C SER A 214 14.36 21.94 -3.21
N VAL A 215 14.90 22.45 -4.32
CA VAL A 215 14.08 22.93 -5.46
C VAL A 215 13.13 21.83 -5.98
N GLY A 216 13.53 20.56 -5.90
CA GLY A 216 12.68 19.42 -6.26
C GLY A 216 11.55 19.17 -5.26
N ALA A 217 11.80 19.33 -3.96
CA ALA A 217 10.74 19.30 -2.95
C ALA A 217 9.76 20.47 -3.14
N GLN A 218 10.28 21.68 -3.37
CA GLN A 218 9.45 22.84 -3.69
C GLN A 218 8.63 22.65 -4.98
N ALA A 219 9.18 21.99 -6.00
CA ALA A 219 8.45 21.69 -7.23
C ALA A 219 7.37 20.63 -7.02
N PHE A 220 7.61 19.65 -6.15
CA PHE A 220 6.60 18.68 -5.72
C PHE A 220 5.50 19.37 -4.91
N ASP A 221 5.86 20.22 -3.95
CA ASP A 221 4.93 21.01 -3.14
C ASP A 221 4.03 21.87 -4.04
N VAL A 222 4.63 22.59 -5.00
CA VAL A 222 3.88 23.37 -5.98
C VAL A 222 3.00 22.48 -6.88
N GLY A 223 3.50 21.31 -7.30
CA GLY A 223 2.73 20.35 -8.07
C GLY A 223 1.52 19.83 -7.30
N TYR A 224 1.70 19.49 -6.02
CA TYR A 224 0.64 19.08 -5.13
C TYR A 224 -0.36 20.21 -4.89
N ASP A 225 0.10 21.43 -4.60
CA ASP A 225 -0.76 22.61 -4.40
C ASP A 225 -1.65 22.86 -5.62
N ILE A 226 -1.10 22.72 -6.82
CA ILE A 226 -1.86 22.80 -8.07
C ILE A 226 -2.93 21.70 -8.10
N MET A 227 -2.56 20.45 -7.81
CA MET A 227 -3.49 19.32 -7.82
C MET A 227 -4.57 19.43 -6.73
N ALA A 228 -4.22 19.92 -5.54
CA ALA A 228 -5.14 20.23 -4.46
C ALA A 228 -6.15 21.29 -4.92
N GLU A 229 -5.70 22.36 -5.60
CA GLU A 229 -6.61 23.34 -6.19
C GLU A 229 -7.55 22.71 -7.23
N PHE A 230 -7.05 21.81 -8.10
CA PHE A 230 -7.91 21.06 -9.02
C PHE A 230 -8.98 20.22 -8.29
N ILE A 231 -8.62 19.59 -7.18
CA ILE A 231 -9.55 18.83 -6.33
C ILE A 231 -10.58 19.74 -5.68
N GLU A 232 -10.15 20.86 -5.11
CA GLU A 232 -11.02 21.82 -4.42
C GLU A 232 -12.00 22.53 -5.35
N GLN A 233 -11.57 22.82 -6.59
CA GLN A 233 -12.45 23.30 -7.65
C GLN A 233 -13.35 22.18 -8.19
N GLY A 234 -13.04 20.93 -7.89
CA GLY A 234 -13.81 19.74 -8.26
C GLY A 234 -13.73 19.44 -9.75
N LEU A 235 -12.53 19.57 -10.32
CA LEU A 235 -12.19 19.30 -11.72
C LEU A 235 -11.64 17.88 -11.93
N VAL A 236 -11.50 17.10 -10.86
CA VAL A 236 -10.99 15.71 -10.90
C VAL A 236 -11.77 14.83 -11.88
N PRO A 237 -13.12 14.83 -11.92
CA PRO A 237 -13.85 13.99 -12.86
C PRO A 237 -13.53 14.33 -14.32
N ASP A 238 -13.38 15.61 -14.64
CA ASP A 238 -13.03 16.06 -15.99
C ASP A 238 -11.61 15.64 -16.37
N LEU A 239 -10.67 15.75 -15.41
CA LEU A 239 -9.28 15.35 -15.62
C LEU A 239 -9.14 13.83 -15.78
N TYR A 240 -9.86 13.06 -14.96
CA TYR A 240 -9.88 11.60 -15.03
C TYR A 240 -10.38 11.10 -16.39
N ASN A 241 -11.42 11.73 -16.94
CA ASN A 241 -11.92 11.44 -18.29
C ASN A 241 -10.94 11.85 -19.40
N LYS A 242 -10.22 12.97 -19.23
CA LYS A 242 -9.20 13.41 -20.20
C LYS A 242 -7.97 12.50 -20.23
N PHE A 243 -7.66 11.83 -19.14
CA PHE A 243 -6.57 10.85 -19.06
C PHE A 243 -6.94 9.46 -19.57
N SER A 244 -8.20 9.25 -19.99
CA SER A 244 -8.62 7.99 -20.61
C SER A 244 -8.01 7.84 -22.00
N ILE A 245 -7.50 6.65 -22.30
CA ILE A 245 -6.97 6.27 -23.61
C ILE A 245 -7.86 5.16 -24.17
N PRO A 246 -8.25 5.20 -25.46
CA PRO A 246 -9.00 4.11 -26.09
C PRO A 246 -8.28 2.77 -25.92
N ASP A 247 -9.04 1.72 -25.65
CA ASP A 247 -8.55 0.34 -25.42
C ASP A 247 -7.76 0.12 -24.11
N GLU A 248 -7.54 1.16 -23.28
CA GLU A 248 -7.04 1.00 -21.91
C GLU A 248 -8.19 1.14 -20.89
N ILE A 249 -8.34 0.13 -20.02
CA ILE A 249 -9.36 0.13 -18.96
C ILE A 249 -9.06 1.18 -17.89
N VAL A 250 -7.79 1.29 -17.51
CA VAL A 250 -7.26 2.31 -16.62
C VAL A 250 -5.85 2.64 -17.05
N THR A 251 -5.59 3.93 -17.26
CA THR A 251 -4.27 4.40 -17.68
C THR A 251 -3.40 4.68 -16.45
N PRO A 252 -2.05 4.65 -16.58
CA PRO A 252 -1.17 5.02 -15.47
C PRO A 252 -1.45 6.43 -14.92
N HIS A 253 -1.83 7.38 -15.77
CA HIS A 253 -2.17 8.75 -15.38
C HIS A 253 -3.46 8.80 -14.55
N GLN A 254 -4.46 7.97 -14.87
CA GLN A 254 -5.66 7.83 -14.08
C GLN A 254 -5.36 7.22 -12.71
N THR A 255 -4.50 6.20 -12.64
CA THR A 255 -4.06 5.62 -11.36
C THR A 255 -3.29 6.63 -10.51
N THR A 256 -2.36 7.39 -11.10
CA THR A 256 -1.65 8.47 -10.40
C THR A 256 -2.60 9.53 -9.88
N LEU A 257 -3.61 9.93 -10.66
CA LEU A 257 -4.63 10.87 -10.22
C LEU A 257 -5.43 10.32 -9.02
N LEU A 258 -5.81 9.04 -9.04
CA LEU A 258 -6.50 8.40 -7.92
C LEU A 258 -5.63 8.37 -6.66
N LYS A 259 -4.31 8.12 -6.78
CA LYS A 259 -3.36 8.19 -5.65
C LYS A 259 -3.32 9.59 -5.02
N ILE A 260 -3.27 10.63 -5.86
CA ILE A 260 -3.26 12.02 -5.39
C ILE A 260 -4.59 12.37 -4.70
N VAL A 261 -5.72 11.92 -5.25
CA VAL A 261 -7.04 12.12 -4.63
C VAL A 261 -7.16 11.41 -3.30
N ASP A 262 -6.72 10.15 -3.22
CA ASP A 262 -6.72 9.37 -1.97
C ASP A 262 -5.87 10.05 -0.90
N SER A 263 -4.64 10.44 -1.25
CA SER A 263 -3.75 11.19 -0.35
C SER A 263 -4.38 12.50 0.14
N TYR A 264 -4.99 13.29 -0.76
CA TYR A 264 -5.68 14.52 -0.37
C TYR A 264 -6.84 14.27 0.60
N LEU A 265 -7.67 13.25 0.33
CA LEU A 265 -8.79 12.92 1.21
C LEU A 265 -8.30 12.49 2.61
N GLN A 266 -7.25 11.66 2.67
CA GLN A 266 -6.65 11.24 3.94
C GLN A 266 -6.01 12.41 4.70
N SER A 267 -5.32 13.32 4.00
CA SER A 267 -4.69 14.48 4.63
C SER A 267 -5.72 15.43 5.23
N VAL A 268 -6.85 15.66 4.55
CA VAL A 268 -7.98 16.44 5.07
C VAL A 268 -8.59 15.77 6.31
N GLN A 269 -8.74 14.44 6.30
CA GLN A 269 -9.28 13.69 7.43
C GLN A 269 -8.35 13.75 8.66
N MET A 270 -7.03 13.59 8.46
CA MET A 270 -6.04 13.63 9.55
C MET A 270 -5.89 15.03 10.17
N ASN A 271 -6.04 16.09 9.36
CA ASN A 271 -5.89 17.47 9.83
C ASN A 271 -7.17 18.03 10.45
N SER A 272 -8.29 17.33 10.35
CA SER A 272 -9.58 17.78 10.88
C SER A 272 -9.70 17.48 12.38
N THR A 273 -9.84 18.52 13.19
CA THR A 273 -10.11 18.42 14.65
C THR A 273 -11.60 18.55 15.00
N GLY A 274 -12.48 18.46 13.99
CA GLY A 274 -13.93 18.61 14.11
C GLY A 274 -14.68 18.13 12.86
N PRO A 275 -16.02 18.32 12.80
CA PRO A 275 -16.84 17.84 11.69
C PRO A 275 -16.47 18.46 10.35
N ALA A 276 -16.72 17.72 9.26
CA ALA A 276 -16.38 18.11 7.89
C ALA A 276 -16.86 19.53 7.55
N THR A 277 -15.97 20.30 6.92
CA THR A 277 -16.33 21.66 6.47
C THR A 277 -17.29 21.60 5.27
N ALA A 278 -18.08 22.66 5.06
CA ALA A 278 -18.94 22.77 3.88
C ALA A 278 -18.16 22.67 2.55
N LYS A 279 -16.87 23.07 2.56
CA LYS A 279 -15.95 22.89 1.42
C LYS A 279 -15.66 21.40 1.18
N THR A 280 -15.30 20.66 2.23
CA THR A 280 -15.02 19.21 2.18
C THR A 280 -16.24 18.42 1.68
N ILE A 281 -17.43 18.71 2.22
CA ILE A 281 -18.69 18.07 1.79
C ILE A 281 -18.94 18.29 0.29
N LYS A 282 -18.68 19.51 -0.22
CA LYS A 282 -18.84 19.83 -1.64
C LYS A 282 -17.84 19.07 -2.52
N ILE A 283 -16.60 18.91 -2.06
CA ILE A 283 -15.57 18.12 -2.76
C ILE A 283 -16.02 16.66 -2.84
N HIS A 284 -16.42 16.07 -1.71
CA HIS A 284 -16.90 14.68 -1.66
C HIS A 284 -18.05 14.45 -2.64
N ARG A 285 -19.05 15.33 -2.65
CA ARG A 285 -20.18 15.26 -3.58
C ARG A 285 -19.77 15.28 -5.05
N LYS A 286 -18.74 16.04 -5.41
CA LYS A 286 -18.25 16.10 -6.78
C LYS A 286 -17.44 14.86 -7.16
N LEU A 287 -16.73 14.25 -6.21
CA LEU A 287 -15.95 13.03 -6.44
C LEU A 287 -16.83 11.77 -6.49
N SER A 288 -17.86 11.68 -5.66
CA SER A 288 -18.66 10.46 -5.49
C SER A 288 -19.22 9.86 -6.79
N PRO A 289 -19.79 10.62 -7.75
CA PRO A 289 -20.28 10.04 -9.00
C PRO A 289 -19.18 9.41 -9.85
N MET A 290 -18.01 10.06 -9.93
CA MET A 290 -16.86 9.53 -10.65
C MET A 290 -16.34 8.26 -9.97
N LEU A 291 -16.18 8.28 -8.65
CA LEU A 291 -15.70 7.13 -7.88
C LEU A 291 -16.65 5.94 -7.97
N ALA A 292 -17.95 6.15 -7.86
CA ALA A 292 -18.94 5.08 -7.98
C ALA A 292 -18.94 4.45 -9.38
N LYS A 293 -18.86 5.29 -10.44
CA LYS A 293 -18.73 4.79 -11.81
C LYS A 293 -17.44 4.00 -11.99
N CYS A 294 -16.29 4.54 -11.54
CA CYS A 294 -15.00 3.86 -11.64
C CYS A 294 -15.03 2.51 -10.90
N PHE A 295 -15.61 2.47 -9.70
CA PHE A 295 -15.74 1.24 -8.92
C PHE A 295 -16.52 0.17 -9.71
N LEU A 296 -17.68 0.54 -10.27
CA LEU A 296 -18.52 -0.38 -11.03
C LEU A 296 -17.82 -0.88 -12.30
N ASP A 297 -17.19 0.01 -13.07
CA ASP A 297 -16.48 -0.33 -14.30
C ASP A 297 -15.27 -1.25 -14.03
N LEU A 298 -14.44 -0.91 -13.05
CA LEU A 298 -13.26 -1.68 -12.67
C LEU A 298 -13.64 -3.03 -12.04
N SER A 299 -14.69 -3.06 -11.21
CA SER A 299 -15.22 -4.30 -10.63
C SER A 299 -15.79 -5.22 -11.71
N ALA A 300 -16.56 -4.69 -12.67
CA ALA A 300 -17.07 -5.47 -13.80
C ALA A 300 -15.94 -6.10 -14.61
N TYR A 301 -14.89 -5.34 -14.93
CA TYR A 301 -13.71 -5.87 -15.62
C TYR A 301 -13.03 -6.97 -14.80
N ALA A 302 -12.76 -6.70 -13.51
CA ALA A 302 -12.07 -7.65 -12.63
C ALA A 302 -12.84 -8.97 -12.51
N ARG A 303 -14.17 -8.91 -12.34
CA ARG A 303 -15.03 -10.11 -12.30
C ARG A 303 -14.92 -10.91 -13.60
N GLN A 304 -15.06 -10.26 -14.76
CA GLN A 304 -14.95 -10.94 -16.07
C GLN A 304 -13.56 -11.56 -16.31
N ALA A 305 -12.50 -10.88 -15.90
CA ALA A 305 -11.13 -11.39 -16.00
C ALA A 305 -10.92 -12.61 -15.09
N VAL A 306 -11.39 -12.54 -13.85
CA VAL A 306 -11.31 -13.64 -12.88
C VAL A 306 -12.16 -14.84 -13.32
N GLU A 307 -13.38 -14.62 -13.81
CA GLU A 307 -14.25 -15.68 -14.34
C GLU A 307 -13.62 -16.40 -15.54
N ARG A 308 -13.04 -15.64 -16.48
CA ARG A 308 -12.28 -16.21 -17.61
C ARG A 308 -11.12 -17.06 -17.11
N ALA A 309 -10.40 -16.58 -16.10
CA ALA A 309 -9.28 -17.32 -15.52
C ALA A 309 -9.74 -18.60 -14.80
N LEU A 310 -10.91 -18.60 -14.16
CA LEU A 310 -11.47 -19.76 -13.43
C LEU A 310 -12.11 -20.82 -14.34
N ARG A 311 -12.42 -20.51 -15.60
CA ARG A 311 -13.10 -21.46 -16.52
C ARG A 311 -12.19 -22.64 -16.89
N PRO A 312 -12.69 -23.90 -16.82
CA PRO A 312 -11.94 -25.06 -17.29
C PRO A 312 -11.80 -25.06 -18.83
N PRO A 313 -10.67 -25.58 -19.38
CA PRO A 313 -10.35 -25.48 -20.81
C PRO A 313 -11.30 -26.23 -21.76
N ASP A 314 -12.16 -27.13 -21.26
CA ASP A 314 -12.97 -28.03 -22.10
C ASP A 314 -14.38 -27.53 -22.44
N GLN A 315 -14.74 -26.30 -22.10
CA GLN A 315 -16.06 -25.74 -22.45
C GLN A 315 -15.96 -24.59 -23.45
N THR A 316 -15.39 -24.86 -24.63
CA THR A 316 -15.73 -24.10 -25.83
C THR A 316 -17.00 -24.71 -26.43
N THR A 317 -18.08 -23.92 -26.45
CA THR A 317 -19.33 -24.26 -27.15
C THR A 317 -19.11 -24.17 -28.68
N PRO A 318 -19.93 -24.87 -29.49
CA PRO A 318 -19.56 -25.30 -30.84
C PRO A 318 -19.49 -24.12 -31.80
N SER A 319 -18.39 -24.04 -32.55
CA SER A 319 -18.28 -23.16 -33.71
C SER A 319 -19.40 -23.48 -34.71
N SER A 320 -19.98 -22.41 -35.24
CA SER A 320 -20.96 -22.34 -36.31
C SER A 320 -20.81 -23.46 -37.34
N ILE A 321 -21.88 -24.22 -37.55
CA ILE A 321 -22.02 -25.17 -38.64
C ILE A 321 -21.96 -24.38 -39.95
N VAL A 322 -20.84 -24.46 -40.65
CA VAL A 322 -20.78 -24.20 -42.09
C VAL A 322 -20.79 -25.57 -42.76
N GLU A 323 -21.92 -25.92 -43.36
CA GLU A 323 -22.08 -27.11 -44.19
C GLU A 323 -21.17 -27.00 -45.44
N VAL A 324 -20.25 -27.94 -45.62
CA VAL A 324 -19.63 -28.28 -46.92
C VAL A 324 -19.40 -29.81 -46.97
N PRO A 325 -19.74 -30.49 -48.08
CA PRO A 325 -19.97 -31.93 -48.09
C PRO A 325 -18.71 -32.78 -48.25
N ALA A 326 -18.90 -34.08 -47.97
CA ALA A 326 -17.92 -35.15 -47.91
C ALA A 326 -17.04 -35.28 -49.17
N ASP A 327 -15.71 -35.42 -48.97
CA ASP A 327 -14.96 -36.55 -49.53
C ASP A 327 -13.50 -36.65 -48.99
N GLU A 328 -13.09 -37.91 -48.85
CA GLU A 328 -11.73 -38.49 -48.93
C GLU A 328 -10.62 -38.20 -47.89
N GLN A 329 -10.37 -39.24 -47.07
CA GLN A 329 -9.11 -39.77 -46.52
C GLN A 329 -7.82 -38.93 -46.67
N SER A 330 -7.28 -38.41 -45.54
CA SER A 330 -5.82 -38.37 -45.29
C SER A 330 -5.42 -37.89 -43.88
N THR A 331 -4.81 -38.80 -43.12
CA THR A 331 -3.84 -38.64 -41.99
C THR A 331 -4.20 -37.77 -40.76
N PRO A 332 -3.97 -38.25 -39.51
CA PRO A 332 -4.12 -37.43 -38.31
C PRO A 332 -2.96 -36.42 -38.21
N LYS A 333 -3.27 -35.12 -38.36
CA LYS A 333 -2.34 -34.04 -37.95
C LYS A 333 -2.29 -33.95 -36.43
N PRO A 334 -1.13 -33.62 -35.83
CA PRO A 334 -1.00 -33.50 -34.39
C PRO A 334 -1.90 -32.36 -33.90
N VAL A 335 -2.74 -32.68 -32.92
CA VAL A 335 -3.51 -31.74 -32.13
C VAL A 335 -2.52 -30.77 -31.49
N HIS A 336 -2.57 -29.49 -31.88
CA HIS A 336 -1.88 -28.45 -31.14
C HIS A 336 -2.47 -28.42 -29.72
N PRO A 337 -1.66 -28.54 -28.65
CA PRO A 337 -2.16 -28.43 -27.29
C PRO A 337 -2.77 -27.04 -27.12
N GLY A 338 -4.01 -27.01 -26.60
CA GLY A 338 -4.78 -25.78 -26.38
C GLY A 338 -3.96 -24.76 -25.59
N ILE A 339 -4.04 -23.51 -26.04
CA ILE A 339 -3.45 -22.35 -25.36
C ILE A 339 -4.06 -22.31 -23.94
N PRO A 340 -3.25 -22.31 -22.87
CA PRO A 340 -3.76 -22.17 -21.50
C PRO A 340 -4.60 -20.90 -21.37
N ALA A 341 -5.65 -20.92 -20.53
CA ALA A 341 -6.41 -19.71 -20.17
C ALA A 341 -5.44 -18.62 -19.69
N GLU A 342 -5.20 -17.63 -20.54
CA GLU A 342 -4.20 -16.59 -20.33
C GLU A 342 -4.67 -15.68 -19.19
N LEU A 343 -3.82 -15.51 -18.18
CA LEU A 343 -4.07 -14.60 -17.07
C LEU A 343 -4.10 -13.17 -17.65
N ASP A 344 -5.19 -12.46 -17.44
CA ASP A 344 -5.37 -11.10 -17.94
C ASP A 344 -4.27 -10.18 -17.39
N VAL A 345 -3.36 -9.73 -18.26
CA VAL A 345 -2.17 -8.94 -17.89
C VAL A 345 -2.56 -7.59 -17.28
N MET A 346 -3.77 -7.10 -17.54
CA MET A 346 -4.26 -5.83 -17.01
C MET A 346 -4.96 -5.99 -15.67
N LEU A 347 -5.33 -7.21 -15.26
CA LEU A 347 -6.05 -7.47 -14.01
C LEU A 347 -5.33 -6.91 -12.77
N PRO A 348 -4.00 -7.10 -12.58
CA PRO A 348 -3.28 -6.46 -11.48
C PRO A 348 -3.45 -4.94 -11.41
N LYS A 349 -3.34 -4.25 -12.55
CA LYS A 349 -3.47 -2.78 -12.63
C LYS A 349 -4.90 -2.30 -12.33
N VAL A 350 -5.88 -3.08 -12.78
CA VAL A 350 -7.29 -2.82 -12.48
C VAL A 350 -7.57 -3.02 -10.99
N CYS A 351 -7.00 -4.05 -10.38
CA CYS A 351 -7.10 -4.30 -8.94
C CYS A 351 -6.47 -3.18 -8.10
N GLU A 352 -5.29 -2.68 -8.49
CA GLU A 352 -4.66 -1.50 -7.87
C GLU A 352 -5.57 -0.26 -7.93
N ALA A 353 -6.09 0.07 -9.11
CA ALA A 353 -7.02 1.19 -9.26
C ALA A 353 -8.30 0.99 -8.44
N LEU A 354 -8.80 -0.24 -8.36
CA LEU A 354 -9.99 -0.57 -7.58
C LEU A 354 -9.75 -0.42 -6.06
N VAL A 355 -8.56 -0.75 -5.58
CA VAL A 355 -8.14 -0.49 -4.18
C VAL A 355 -8.18 1.01 -3.88
N LEU A 356 -7.56 1.84 -4.73
CA LEU A 356 -7.54 3.29 -4.54
C LEU A 356 -8.95 3.91 -4.55
N VAL A 357 -9.80 3.50 -5.49
CA VAL A 357 -11.20 3.94 -5.54
C VAL A 357 -11.94 3.52 -4.27
N THR A 358 -11.74 2.27 -3.82
CA THR A 358 -12.35 1.74 -2.60
C THR A 358 -11.93 2.56 -1.37
N GLN A 359 -10.65 2.89 -1.25
CA GLN A 359 -10.11 3.70 -0.14
C GLN A 359 -10.68 5.12 -0.14
N CYS A 360 -10.75 5.77 -1.30
CA CYS A 360 -11.41 7.08 -1.44
C CYS A 360 -12.87 7.03 -0.97
N VAL A 361 -13.63 6.02 -1.39
CA VAL A 361 -15.05 5.85 -1.01
C VAL A 361 -15.18 5.60 0.50
N VAL A 362 -14.29 4.78 1.08
CA VAL A 362 -14.23 4.53 2.53
C VAL A 362 -14.02 5.83 3.30
N THR A 363 -13.02 6.63 2.92
CA THR A 363 -12.70 7.92 3.57
C THR A 363 -13.90 8.86 3.53
N ILE A 364 -14.48 9.05 2.33
CA ILE A 364 -15.66 9.91 2.13
C ILE A 364 -16.85 9.44 2.98
N THR A 365 -17.10 8.14 3.03
CA THR A 365 -18.27 7.57 3.73
C THR A 365 -18.12 7.66 5.24
N LEU A 366 -16.91 7.42 5.77
CA LEU A 366 -16.63 7.52 7.20
C LEU A 366 -16.79 8.95 7.70
N GLU A 367 -16.30 9.94 6.95
CA GLU A 367 -16.45 11.35 7.31
C GLU A 367 -17.92 11.81 7.25
N ALA A 368 -18.69 11.30 6.27
CA ALA A 368 -20.12 11.55 6.17
C ALA A 368 -20.93 10.95 7.33
N ASP A 369 -20.48 9.84 7.93
CA ASP A 369 -21.13 9.25 9.10
C ASP A 369 -20.73 9.94 10.42
N GLN A 370 -19.49 10.48 10.54
CA GLN A 370 -19.07 11.26 11.71
C GLN A 370 -19.87 12.56 11.87
N THR A 371 -20.14 13.27 10.76
CA THR A 371 -20.93 14.51 10.78
C THR A 371 -22.38 14.33 11.25
N LYS A 372 -22.96 13.12 11.12
CA LYS A 372 -24.31 12.81 11.64
C LYS A 372 -24.37 12.64 13.15
N VAL A 373 -23.28 12.24 13.79
CA VAL A 373 -23.23 11.99 15.23
C VAL A 373 -23.19 13.30 16.02
N ASP A 374 -22.62 14.37 15.42
CA ASP A 374 -22.42 15.66 16.09
C ASP A 374 -23.56 16.68 15.87
N GLN A 375 -24.43 16.49 14.88
CA GLN A 375 -25.53 17.42 14.57
C GLN A 375 -26.90 16.83 14.94
N ASN A 376 -27.41 17.19 16.13
CA ASN A 376 -28.83 17.08 16.44
C ASN A 376 -29.63 18.06 15.55
N GLN A 377 -30.23 17.53 14.47
CA GLN A 377 -31.30 18.10 13.63
C GLN A 377 -31.17 19.59 13.20
N ASP A 378 -30.89 19.85 11.92
CA ASP A 378 -31.68 20.86 11.21
C ASP A 378 -31.77 20.63 9.69
N MET A 379 -32.92 21.01 9.14
CA MET A 379 -33.40 20.71 7.78
C MET A 379 -32.68 21.51 6.68
N THR A 380 -31.70 20.89 6.03
CA THR A 380 -31.56 20.99 4.56
C THR A 380 -31.32 19.59 4.02
N ALA A 381 -32.17 19.13 3.11
CA ALA A 381 -32.17 17.78 2.54
C ALA A 381 -31.00 17.61 1.55
N GLU A 382 -29.76 17.76 2.02
CA GLU A 382 -28.60 17.38 1.24
C GLU A 382 -28.48 15.84 1.22
N PRO A 383 -28.22 15.24 0.05
CA PRO A 383 -28.20 13.78 -0.08
C PRO A 383 -27.04 13.20 0.74
N ASP A 384 -27.38 12.24 1.58
CA ASP A 384 -26.44 11.44 2.36
C ASP A 384 -25.48 10.69 1.42
N LEU A 385 -24.18 10.99 1.50
CA LEU A 385 -23.17 10.39 0.63
C LEU A 385 -23.09 8.86 0.79
N LYS A 386 -23.37 8.35 1.99
CA LYS A 386 -23.47 6.90 2.22
C LYS A 386 -24.67 6.32 1.48
N ALA A 387 -25.83 6.99 1.57
CA ALA A 387 -27.02 6.61 0.83
C ALA A 387 -26.78 6.65 -0.68
N PHE A 388 -26.07 7.68 -1.17
CA PHE A 388 -25.68 7.78 -2.58
C PHE A 388 -24.93 6.53 -3.07
N PHE A 389 -23.88 6.08 -2.37
CA PHE A 389 -23.17 4.86 -2.77
C PHE A 389 -24.03 3.60 -2.65
N ASN A 390 -24.89 3.52 -1.62
CA ASN A 390 -25.82 2.40 -1.43
C ASN A 390 -26.91 2.32 -2.52
N GLU A 391 -27.34 3.46 -3.07
CA GLU A 391 -28.41 3.58 -4.06
C GLU A 391 -27.89 3.63 -5.50
N THR A 392 -26.59 3.89 -5.71
CA THR A 392 -26.00 3.92 -7.05
C THR A 392 -26.13 2.56 -7.71
N ARG A 393 -26.57 2.55 -8.98
CA ARG A 393 -26.77 1.35 -9.80
C ARG A 393 -26.15 1.55 -11.18
N SER A 394 -25.51 0.50 -11.68
CA SER A 394 -25.15 0.31 -13.08
C SER A 394 -26.35 -0.27 -13.84
N PRO A 395 -26.61 0.12 -15.10
CA PRO A 395 -27.67 -0.45 -15.93
C PRO A 395 -27.56 -1.98 -16.10
N ASP A 396 -26.33 -2.49 -16.16
CA ASP A 396 -26.06 -3.87 -16.58
C ASP A 396 -25.56 -4.77 -15.45
N ASP A 397 -25.13 -4.20 -14.31
CA ASP A 397 -24.29 -4.91 -13.34
C ASP A 397 -24.64 -4.69 -11.85
N GLY A 398 -25.87 -4.25 -11.58
CA GLY A 398 -26.34 -4.03 -10.22
C GLY A 398 -25.72 -2.80 -9.55
N GLY A 399 -25.71 -2.76 -8.21
CA GLY A 399 -25.16 -1.65 -7.43
C GLY A 399 -23.80 -1.95 -6.83
N VAL A 400 -23.21 -0.93 -6.20
CA VAL A 400 -21.90 -1.04 -5.54
C VAL A 400 -21.86 -2.20 -4.55
N VAL A 401 -22.94 -2.40 -3.79
CA VAL A 401 -23.06 -3.47 -2.77
C VAL A 401 -23.08 -4.85 -3.43
N GLU A 402 -23.88 -5.02 -4.48
CA GLU A 402 -23.97 -6.25 -5.25
C GLU A 402 -22.63 -6.59 -5.91
N SER A 403 -21.99 -5.61 -6.57
CA SER A 403 -20.67 -5.77 -7.19
C SER A 403 -19.57 -6.12 -6.18
N LEU A 404 -19.60 -5.55 -4.96
CA LEU A 404 -18.68 -5.90 -3.87
C LEU A 404 -18.78 -7.39 -3.51
N ILE A 405 -20.01 -7.88 -3.30
CA ILE A 405 -20.26 -9.27 -2.90
C ILE A 405 -19.81 -10.22 -4.01
N ASP A 406 -20.17 -9.93 -5.25
CA ASP A 406 -19.85 -10.78 -6.39
C ASP A 406 -18.35 -10.86 -6.64
N LEU A 407 -17.66 -9.72 -6.57
CA LEU A 407 -16.21 -9.70 -6.71
C LEU A 407 -15.51 -10.41 -5.55
N LEU A 408 -15.91 -10.18 -4.29
CA LEU A 408 -15.35 -10.89 -3.14
C LEU A 408 -15.53 -12.40 -3.25
N ARG A 409 -16.70 -12.87 -3.73
CA ARG A 409 -16.96 -14.30 -3.96
C ARG A 409 -16.03 -14.88 -5.02
N LEU A 410 -15.84 -14.18 -6.14
CA LEU A 410 -14.95 -14.63 -7.22
C LEU A 410 -13.48 -14.62 -6.78
N LEU A 411 -13.05 -13.59 -6.06
CA LEU A 411 -11.69 -13.50 -5.52
C LEU A 411 -11.41 -14.59 -4.49
N ASP A 412 -12.40 -15.03 -3.71
CA ASP A 412 -12.23 -16.14 -2.76
C ASP A 412 -11.94 -17.47 -3.47
N LEU A 413 -12.52 -17.67 -4.66
CA LEU A 413 -12.25 -18.83 -5.53
C LEU A 413 -10.92 -18.70 -6.27
N PHE A 414 -10.59 -17.49 -6.72
CA PHE A 414 -9.43 -17.21 -7.56
C PHE A 414 -8.11 -17.14 -6.79
N LEU A 415 -8.15 -16.62 -5.56
CA LEU A 415 -7.01 -16.50 -4.67
C LEU A 415 -7.24 -17.39 -3.45
N PRO A 416 -6.92 -18.69 -3.52
CA PRO A 416 -7.09 -19.60 -2.39
C PRO A 416 -6.19 -19.17 -1.22
N ARG A 417 -6.76 -19.22 -0.02
CA ARG A 417 -6.12 -18.86 1.25
C ARG A 417 -4.87 -19.70 1.50
N ILE A 418 -3.91 -19.15 2.24
CA ILE A 418 -2.78 -19.92 2.76
C ILE A 418 -2.79 -19.93 4.28
N ASN A 419 -2.78 -21.14 4.85
CA ASN A 419 -2.55 -21.37 6.28
C ASN A 419 -1.28 -22.21 6.44
N PHE A 420 -0.32 -21.73 7.24
CA PHE A 420 0.93 -22.42 7.50
C PHE A 420 1.67 -22.81 6.21
N GLY A 421 1.72 -21.90 5.23
CA GLY A 421 2.36 -22.13 3.93
C GLY A 421 1.67 -23.13 2.99
N LYS A 422 0.45 -23.61 3.30
CA LYS A 422 -0.32 -24.51 2.42
C LYS A 422 -1.64 -23.87 1.95
N PRO A 423 -2.02 -24.02 0.66
CA PRO A 423 -3.33 -23.60 0.17
C PRO A 423 -4.46 -24.32 0.92
N VAL A 424 -5.39 -23.56 1.50
CA VAL A 424 -6.59 -24.10 2.14
C VAL A 424 -7.71 -24.14 1.11
N SER A 425 -8.09 -25.35 0.69
CA SER A 425 -9.30 -25.55 -0.11
C SER A 425 -10.51 -25.12 0.71
N SER A 426 -11.27 -24.14 0.23
CA SER A 426 -12.58 -23.81 0.79
C SER A 426 -13.52 -25.00 0.64
N SER A 427 -13.72 -25.78 1.69
CA SER A 427 -14.69 -26.86 1.73
C SER A 427 -16.11 -26.30 1.82
N SER A 428 -16.74 -26.07 0.66
CA SER A 428 -18.21 -26.02 0.60
C SER A 428 -18.74 -27.45 0.75
N PRO A 429 -19.76 -27.73 1.60
CA PRO A 429 -20.27 -29.09 1.83
C PRO A 429 -21.06 -29.71 0.64
N SER A 430 -20.98 -29.17 -0.58
CA SER A 430 -21.90 -29.51 -1.68
C SER A 430 -21.26 -29.96 -2.99
N ALA A 431 -19.95 -30.20 -3.05
CA ALA A 431 -19.29 -30.64 -4.28
C ALA A 431 -18.42 -31.89 -4.05
N GLN A 432 -19.04 -33.02 -3.76
CA GLN A 432 -18.39 -34.32 -3.93
C GLN A 432 -18.43 -34.69 -5.41
N GLY A 433 -17.28 -34.66 -6.10
CA GLY A 433 -17.12 -35.38 -7.37
C GLY A 433 -16.36 -34.73 -8.52
N LEU A 434 -15.46 -33.75 -8.33
CA LEU A 434 -14.54 -33.34 -9.41
C LEU A 434 -13.05 -33.42 -9.00
N PRO A 435 -12.15 -33.80 -9.93
CA PRO A 435 -10.73 -33.88 -9.65
C PRO A 435 -10.17 -32.47 -9.39
N THR A 436 -9.31 -32.39 -8.38
CA THR A 436 -8.51 -31.21 -8.02
C THR A 436 -7.74 -30.69 -9.24
N PRO A 437 -7.94 -29.44 -9.68
CA PRO A 437 -7.03 -28.84 -10.63
C PRO A 437 -5.78 -28.38 -9.86
N ILE A 438 -4.67 -29.08 -10.07
CA ILE A 438 -3.33 -28.58 -9.77
C ILE A 438 -3.11 -27.36 -10.67
N ARG A 439 -3.33 -26.15 -10.16
CA ARG A 439 -2.92 -24.90 -10.81
C ARG A 439 -1.87 -24.22 -9.96
N GLU A 440 -0.63 -24.70 -10.09
CA GLU A 440 0.58 -24.08 -9.53
C GLU A 440 1.04 -22.84 -10.32
N ALA A 441 0.18 -22.29 -11.19
CA ALA A 441 0.41 -21.03 -11.90
C ALA A 441 -0.56 -19.96 -11.38
N ALA A 442 -0.51 -19.65 -10.09
CA ALA A 442 -1.23 -18.51 -9.54
C ALA A 442 -0.33 -17.28 -9.64
N ALA A 443 -0.87 -16.23 -10.24
CA ALA A 443 -0.31 -14.90 -10.44
C ALA A 443 0.66 -14.43 -9.35
N ASP A 444 1.62 -13.58 -9.71
CA ASP A 444 2.39 -12.78 -8.77
C ASP A 444 1.41 -12.10 -7.77
N PRO A 445 1.43 -12.47 -6.47
CA PRO A 445 0.41 -12.06 -5.51
C PRO A 445 0.46 -10.56 -5.17
N THR A 446 1.49 -9.85 -5.64
CA THR A 446 1.67 -8.41 -5.41
C THR A 446 0.54 -7.57 -6.01
N GLY A 447 0.02 -7.94 -7.18
CA GLY A 447 -1.05 -7.20 -7.88
C GLY A 447 -2.45 -7.28 -7.25
N PHE A 448 -2.61 -8.05 -6.17
CA PHE A 448 -3.89 -8.27 -5.49
C PHE A 448 -3.84 -7.96 -4.00
N GLN A 449 -2.72 -7.38 -3.52
CA GLN A 449 -2.57 -7.00 -2.12
C GLN A 449 -3.69 -6.04 -1.72
N TYR A 450 -4.18 -6.19 -0.49
CA TYR A 450 -5.21 -5.35 0.12
C TYR A 450 -6.59 -5.36 -0.55
N LEU A 451 -6.75 -5.94 -1.74
CA LEU A 451 -8.00 -5.92 -2.49
C LEU A 451 -9.15 -6.54 -1.69
N LYS A 452 -9.03 -7.80 -1.26
CA LYS A 452 -10.07 -8.45 -0.44
C LYS A 452 -10.35 -7.68 0.85
N ARG A 453 -9.29 -7.16 1.48
CA ARG A 453 -9.35 -6.41 2.75
C ARG A 453 -10.17 -5.13 2.60
N ASP A 454 -9.87 -4.33 1.58
CA ASP A 454 -10.50 -3.01 1.40
C ASP A 454 -11.93 -3.17 0.86
N LEU A 455 -12.18 -4.14 -0.02
CA LEU A 455 -13.54 -4.47 -0.47
C LEU A 455 -14.42 -4.91 0.71
N VAL A 456 -13.95 -5.84 1.56
CA VAL A 456 -14.76 -6.28 2.72
C VAL A 456 -14.95 -5.13 3.71
N ARG A 457 -13.92 -4.30 3.95
CA ARG A 457 -14.03 -3.10 4.79
C ARG A 457 -15.10 -2.13 4.28
N LEU A 458 -15.11 -1.83 2.98
CA LEU A 458 -16.11 -0.96 2.37
C LEU A 458 -17.52 -1.55 2.53
N LEU A 459 -17.70 -2.85 2.33
CA LEU A 459 -18.98 -3.53 2.54
C LEU A 459 -19.50 -3.36 3.99
N GLY A 460 -18.61 -3.50 4.98
CA GLY A 460 -18.93 -3.25 6.39
C GLY A 460 -19.39 -1.82 6.65
N ILE A 461 -18.67 -0.85 6.10
CA ILE A 461 -18.99 0.59 6.25
C ILE A 461 -20.35 0.90 5.62
N LEU A 462 -20.61 0.45 4.39
CA LEU A 462 -21.86 0.72 3.67
C LEU A 462 -23.10 0.14 4.37
N CYS A 463 -22.97 -1.04 4.99
CA CYS A 463 -24.08 -1.69 5.68
C CYS A 463 -24.29 -1.23 7.13
N HIS A 464 -23.28 -0.61 7.76
CA HIS A 464 -23.36 -0.22 9.16
C HIS A 464 -24.54 0.72 9.43
N GLY A 465 -25.49 0.28 10.26
CA GLY A 465 -26.68 1.05 10.63
C GLY A 465 -27.76 1.16 9.56
N VAL A 466 -27.64 0.45 8.42
CA VAL A 466 -28.58 0.54 7.30
C VAL A 466 -29.23 -0.83 7.03
N LYS A 467 -30.40 -1.09 7.65
CA LYS A 467 -31.08 -2.39 7.56
C LYS A 467 -31.37 -2.83 6.12
N ALA A 468 -31.79 -1.92 5.25
CA ALA A 468 -32.06 -2.24 3.84
C ALA A 468 -30.81 -2.83 3.13
N VAL A 469 -29.63 -2.32 3.43
CA VAL A 469 -28.36 -2.80 2.86
C VAL A 469 -27.92 -4.11 3.52
N GLN A 470 -28.09 -4.24 4.84
CA GLN A 470 -27.86 -5.52 5.54
C GLN A 470 -28.74 -6.64 4.97
N ASP A 471 -30.01 -6.35 4.69
CA ASP A 471 -30.97 -7.29 4.10
C ASP A 471 -30.60 -7.60 2.64
N LEU A 472 -30.21 -6.60 1.86
CA LEU A 472 -29.70 -6.78 0.49
C LEU A 472 -28.50 -7.75 0.48
N ILE A 473 -27.51 -7.53 1.34
CA ILE A 473 -26.32 -8.39 1.45
C ILE A 473 -26.72 -9.83 1.78
N ARG A 474 -27.69 -10.03 2.68
CA ARG A 474 -28.23 -11.37 2.96
C ARG A 474 -28.90 -11.98 1.72
N THR A 475 -29.75 -11.24 1.01
CA THR A 475 -30.45 -11.76 -0.18
C THR A 475 -29.52 -12.10 -1.34
N CYS A 476 -28.40 -11.39 -1.46
CA CYS A 476 -27.34 -11.68 -2.43
C CYS A 476 -26.41 -12.83 -1.99
N GLY A 477 -26.69 -13.49 -0.86
CA GLY A 477 -25.83 -14.56 -0.32
C GLY A 477 -24.45 -14.06 0.11
N GLY A 478 -24.33 -12.82 0.57
CA GLY A 478 -23.09 -12.21 1.01
C GLY A 478 -22.64 -12.62 2.42
N ILE A 479 -23.56 -13.05 3.30
CA ILE A 479 -23.20 -13.49 4.66
C ILE A 479 -22.18 -14.64 4.64
N PRO A 480 -22.39 -15.75 3.90
CA PRO A 480 -21.37 -16.81 3.80
C PRO A 480 -20.04 -16.33 3.20
N VAL A 481 -20.07 -15.39 2.26
CA VAL A 481 -18.85 -14.82 1.65
C VAL A 481 -18.02 -14.10 2.72
N VAL A 482 -18.64 -13.23 3.52
CA VAL A 482 -17.95 -12.52 4.61
C VAL A 482 -17.46 -13.50 5.69
N MET A 483 -18.27 -14.51 6.05
CA MET A 483 -17.86 -15.54 7.01
C MET A 483 -16.60 -16.31 6.55
N ASN A 484 -16.49 -16.62 5.26
CA ASN A 484 -15.29 -17.27 4.72
C ASN A 484 -14.03 -16.41 4.85
N LEU A 485 -14.16 -15.09 4.79
CA LEU A 485 -13.06 -14.14 4.96
C LEU A 485 -12.64 -13.93 6.43
N CYS A 486 -13.40 -14.46 7.40
CA CYS A 486 -13.03 -14.42 8.83
C CYS A 486 -11.98 -15.48 9.22
N VAL A 487 -11.50 -16.29 8.28
CA VAL A 487 -10.41 -17.25 8.50
C VAL A 487 -9.07 -16.53 8.27
N ILE A 488 -8.07 -16.89 9.07
CA ILE A 488 -6.70 -16.36 8.92
C ILE A 488 -6.21 -16.64 7.49
N ASP A 489 -5.56 -15.64 6.88
CA ASP A 489 -4.88 -15.75 5.59
C ASP A 489 -3.53 -15.04 5.71
N GLU A 490 -2.43 -15.80 5.69
CA GLU A 490 -1.06 -15.26 5.85
C GLU A 490 -0.70 -14.25 4.76
N ARG A 491 -1.35 -14.33 3.59
CA ARG A 491 -1.14 -13.41 2.47
C ARG A 491 -1.85 -12.08 2.62
N ASN A 492 -2.86 -12.00 3.50
CA ASN A 492 -3.66 -10.81 3.70
C ASN A 492 -3.76 -10.46 5.19
N PRO A 493 -2.69 -9.89 5.79
CA PRO A 493 -2.75 -9.36 7.14
C PRO A 493 -3.95 -8.41 7.29
N TYR A 494 -4.67 -8.52 8.40
CA TYR A 494 -5.85 -7.71 8.74
C TYR A 494 -7.16 -8.04 7.99
N LEU A 495 -7.16 -8.94 6.99
CA LEU A 495 -8.38 -9.33 6.27
C LEU A 495 -9.44 -9.89 7.23
N ARG A 496 -9.01 -10.77 8.14
CA ARG A 496 -9.88 -11.40 9.14
C ARG A 496 -10.55 -10.36 10.03
N GLU A 497 -9.79 -9.38 10.50
CA GLU A 497 -10.25 -8.33 11.41
C GLU A 497 -11.32 -7.46 10.73
N HIS A 498 -11.09 -7.07 9.47
CA HIS A 498 -12.07 -6.34 8.68
C HIS A 498 -13.31 -7.18 8.31
N ALA A 499 -13.14 -8.49 8.08
CA ALA A 499 -14.25 -9.41 7.85
C ALA A 499 -15.10 -9.58 9.12
N ILE A 500 -14.49 -9.69 10.30
CA ILE A 500 -15.18 -9.75 11.60
C ILE A 500 -15.94 -8.46 11.85
N PHE A 501 -15.31 -7.30 11.60
CA PHE A 501 -15.99 -6.00 11.70
C PHE A 501 -17.22 -5.94 10.78
N THR A 502 -17.07 -6.37 9.53
CA THR A 502 -18.15 -6.39 8.54
C THR A 502 -19.28 -7.33 8.96
N LEU A 503 -18.94 -8.51 9.47
CA LEU A 503 -19.92 -9.46 10.01
C LEU A 503 -20.66 -8.86 11.20
N SER A 504 -19.95 -8.18 12.11
CA SER A 504 -20.58 -7.46 13.23
C SER A 504 -21.58 -6.41 12.74
N CYS A 505 -21.20 -5.61 11.73
CA CYS A 505 -22.08 -4.61 11.12
C CYS A 505 -23.32 -5.24 10.45
N LEU A 506 -23.17 -6.40 9.82
CA LEU A 506 -24.27 -7.12 9.17
C LEU A 506 -25.31 -7.68 10.15
N LEU A 507 -24.87 -8.07 11.35
CA LEU A 507 -25.69 -8.74 12.34
C LEU A 507 -26.29 -7.77 13.37
N LYS A 508 -25.67 -6.60 13.55
CA LYS A 508 -26.13 -5.60 14.50
C LYS A 508 -27.56 -5.16 14.17
N ASP A 509 -28.44 -5.31 15.15
CA ASP A 509 -29.87 -4.97 15.09
C ASP A 509 -30.66 -5.62 13.93
N ASN A 510 -30.18 -6.76 13.41
CA ASN A 510 -30.82 -7.50 12.30
C ASN A 510 -31.01 -8.99 12.63
N ARG A 511 -32.22 -9.33 13.12
CA ARG A 511 -32.56 -10.71 13.52
C ARG A 511 -32.60 -11.68 12.35
N GLU A 512 -33.01 -11.23 11.17
CA GLU A 512 -33.05 -12.07 9.98
C GLU A 512 -31.65 -12.49 9.54
N ASN A 513 -30.67 -11.60 9.66
CA ASN A 513 -29.27 -11.91 9.38
C ASN A 513 -28.65 -12.81 10.46
N GLN A 514 -28.96 -12.57 11.75
CA GLN A 514 -28.55 -13.44 12.85
C GLN A 514 -29.04 -14.88 12.64
N ALA A 515 -30.30 -15.05 12.24
CA ALA A 515 -30.87 -16.37 11.97
C ALA A 515 -30.13 -17.15 10.86
N VAL A 516 -29.59 -16.47 9.85
CA VAL A 516 -28.78 -17.13 8.80
C VAL A 516 -27.48 -17.66 9.39
N VAL A 517 -26.80 -16.88 10.23
CA VAL A 517 -25.55 -17.32 10.89
C VAL A 517 -25.81 -18.45 11.87
N ASP A 518 -26.89 -18.36 12.67
CA ASP A 518 -27.29 -19.41 13.62
C ASP A 518 -27.64 -20.73 12.92
N ALA A 519 -28.14 -20.67 11.68
CA ALA A 519 -28.39 -21.85 10.86
C ALA A 519 -27.11 -22.49 10.32
N ILE A 520 -26.03 -21.72 10.17
CA ILE A 520 -24.69 -22.18 9.78
C ILE A 520 -23.96 -22.68 11.04
N LYS A 521 -24.44 -23.81 11.61
CA LYS A 521 -23.79 -24.42 12.78
C LYS A 521 -22.42 -25.02 12.42
N PRO A 522 -21.41 -24.94 13.30
CA PRO A 522 -20.15 -25.65 13.12
C PRO A 522 -20.38 -27.17 13.12
N SER A 523 -19.76 -27.89 12.19
CA SER A 523 -19.88 -29.35 12.07
C SER A 523 -19.11 -30.15 13.14
N HIS A 524 -18.70 -29.56 14.27
CA HIS A 524 -17.95 -30.26 15.32
C HIS A 524 -18.50 -29.96 16.72
N GLU A 525 -18.85 -31.01 17.45
CA GLU A 525 -19.03 -30.96 18.89
C GLU A 525 -17.65 -30.90 19.56
N TRP A 526 -17.47 -29.89 20.40
CA TRP A 526 -16.32 -29.76 21.29
C TRP A 526 -16.49 -30.75 22.44
N ASP A 527 -15.45 -31.50 22.78
CA ASP A 527 -15.48 -32.32 24.00
C ASP A 527 -15.28 -31.48 25.26
N GLU A 528 -15.52 -32.08 26.44
CA GLU A 528 -15.44 -31.41 27.75
C GLU A 528 -14.04 -30.86 28.08
N ASN A 529 -13.02 -31.16 27.26
CA ASN A 529 -11.64 -30.69 27.41
C ASN A 529 -11.25 -29.63 26.36
N GLY A 530 -12.19 -29.18 25.52
CA GLY A 530 -11.94 -28.17 24.48
C GLY A 530 -11.23 -28.69 23.24
N VAL A 531 -11.26 -30.01 22.98
CA VAL A 531 -10.66 -30.62 21.79
C VAL A 531 -11.74 -30.99 20.76
N LEU A 532 -11.49 -30.68 19.49
CA LEU A 532 -12.38 -30.99 18.37
C LEU A 532 -12.39 -32.50 18.08
N LYS A 533 -13.54 -33.17 18.21
CA LYS A 533 -13.68 -34.58 17.80
C LYS A 533 -13.74 -34.68 16.27
N GLY A 534 -12.78 -35.41 15.69
CA GLY A 534 -12.84 -35.85 14.29
C GLY A 534 -13.85 -36.98 14.13
N THR A 535 -14.76 -36.86 13.17
CA THR A 535 -15.75 -37.90 12.83
C THR A 535 -15.08 -39.12 12.21
N THR A 536 -15.26 -40.29 12.82
CA THR A 536 -15.15 -41.61 12.14
C THR A 536 -16.35 -41.88 11.26
#